data_AF-A0A0C9RIW4-F1
#
_entry.id   AF-A0A0C9RIW4-F1
#
_cell.length_a   1.000
_cell.length_b   1.000
_cell.length_c   1.000
_cell.angle_alpha   90.00
_cell.angle_beta   90.00
_cell.angle_gamma   90.00
#
_symmetry.space_group_name_H-M   'P 1'
#
loop_
_entity.id
_entity.type
_entity.pdbx_description
1 polymer ?
#
loop_
_entity_poly.entity_id
_entity_poly.type
_entity_poly.pdbx_seq_one_letter_code
_entity_poly.pdbx_strand_id
1 'polypeptide(L)'
;MSGIPHMSGGLSKLKKKHFRVKHQKVKLFRANEPLLSVFMWGVNHTINELSHVNIPVMLLPDDFRAYSKLKVDNHLFNKENMPSHFKIKEYCPLVFRNLRERFGIDDLDYKESMTR
;
A
#
# COMPACT_ATOMS: atom_id res chain seq x y z
N MET A 1 52.48 -36.22 -31.21
CA MET A 1 51.95 -36.68 -29.91
C MET A 1 52.20 -35.55 -28.91
N SER A 2 51.30 -34.57 -28.78
CA SER A 2 50.04 -34.56 -28.00
C SER A 2 50.26 -34.53 -26.50
N GLY A 3 49.99 -33.37 -25.89
CA GLY A 3 49.89 -33.19 -24.44
C GLY A 3 49.50 -31.77 -24.04
N ILE A 4 48.26 -31.37 -24.35
CA ILE A 4 47.67 -30.10 -23.86
C ILE A 4 47.34 -30.27 -22.37
N PRO A 5 47.75 -29.36 -21.47
CA PRO A 5 47.33 -29.43 -20.07
C PRO A 5 45.84 -29.07 -19.96
N HIS A 6 45.06 -30.01 -19.41
CA HIS A 6 43.63 -29.87 -19.20
C HIS A 6 43.38 -28.95 -17.98
N MET A 7 42.96 -27.71 -18.23
CA MET A 7 42.45 -26.81 -17.19
C MET A 7 41.02 -27.25 -16.84
N SER A 8 40.89 -28.01 -15.75
CA SER A 8 39.60 -28.39 -15.18
C SER A 8 38.95 -27.16 -14.53
N GLY A 9 38.17 -26.44 -15.33
CA GLY A 9 37.28 -25.36 -14.87
C GLY A 9 36.22 -25.91 -13.92
N GLY A 10 36.50 -25.88 -12.63
CA GLY A 10 35.51 -26.15 -11.58
C GLY A 10 34.46 -25.05 -11.58
N LEU A 11 33.36 -25.26 -12.31
CA LEU A 11 32.13 -24.48 -12.15
C LEU A 11 31.65 -24.65 -10.70
N SER A 12 32.01 -23.70 -9.83
CA SER A 12 31.52 -23.64 -8.47
C SER A 12 30.01 -23.45 -8.53
N LYS A 13 29.26 -24.52 -8.26
CA LYS A 13 27.81 -24.47 -8.09
C LYS A 13 27.52 -23.48 -6.97
N LEU A 14 27.15 -22.25 -7.32
CA LEU A 14 26.64 -21.26 -6.39
C LEU A 14 25.42 -21.87 -5.68
N LYS A 15 25.61 -22.33 -4.44
CA LYS A 15 24.50 -22.78 -3.58
C LYS A 15 23.52 -21.62 -3.46
N LYS A 16 22.35 -21.73 -4.10
CA LYS A 16 21.21 -20.86 -3.82
C LYS A 16 20.94 -20.94 -2.32
N LYS A 17 21.26 -19.88 -1.59
CA LYS A 17 20.87 -19.77 -0.18
C LYS A 17 19.35 -19.82 -0.14
N HIS A 18 18.80 -20.85 0.50
CA HIS A 18 17.37 -20.95 0.73
C HIS A 18 16.98 -19.90 1.77
N PHE A 19 16.71 -18.68 1.30
CA PHE A 19 16.24 -17.60 2.15
C PHE A 19 14.84 -17.99 2.62
N ARG A 20 14.70 -18.34 3.91
CA ARG A 20 13.38 -18.43 4.52
C ARG A 20 12.80 -17.03 4.53
N VAL A 21 11.88 -16.75 3.61
CA VAL A 21 11.13 -15.50 3.56
C VAL A 21 10.41 -15.37 4.90
N LYS A 22 10.94 -14.51 5.77
CA LYS A 22 10.31 -14.18 7.04
C LYS A 22 9.15 -13.25 6.67
N HIS A 23 7.95 -13.80 6.65
CA HIS A 23 6.75 -13.00 6.39
C HIS A 23 6.65 -11.92 7.47
N GLN A 24 6.68 -10.66 7.05
CA GLN A 24 6.52 -9.53 7.96
C GLN A 24 5.10 -9.60 8.53
N LYS A 25 5.00 -9.74 9.87
CA LYS A 25 3.72 -9.70 10.58
C LYS A 25 3.25 -8.25 10.71
N VAL A 26 2.85 -7.64 9.59
CA VAL A 26 2.16 -6.34 9.64
C VAL A 26 0.71 -6.60 10.04
N LYS A 27 0.05 -5.62 10.68
CA LYS A 27 -1.41 -5.55 10.75
C LYS A 27 -1.91 -5.45 9.31
N LEU A 28 -2.27 -6.59 8.73
CA LEU A 28 -2.59 -6.71 7.31
C LEU A 28 -4.10 -6.67 7.15
N PHE A 29 -4.56 -5.89 6.17
CA PHE A 29 -5.97 -5.78 5.76
C PHE A 29 -6.41 -7.10 5.14
N ARG A 30 -6.80 -8.06 5.99
CA ARG A 30 -7.24 -9.39 5.58
C ARG A 30 -8.75 -9.38 5.41
N ALA A 31 -9.20 -8.95 4.24
CA ALA A 31 -10.52 -9.34 3.79
C ALA A 31 -10.36 -10.55 2.87
N ASN A 32 -11.27 -11.52 2.99
CA ASN A 32 -11.42 -12.56 1.97
C ASN A 32 -11.82 -11.96 0.61
N GLU A 33 -12.31 -10.72 0.61
CA GLU A 33 -12.74 -9.96 -0.55
C GLU A 33 -11.67 -8.95 -1.00
N PRO A 34 -11.08 -9.09 -2.21
CA PRO A 34 -10.08 -8.19 -2.77
C PRO A 34 -10.46 -6.71 -2.74
N LEU A 35 -11.74 -6.40 -2.98
CA LEU A 35 -12.25 -5.04 -2.98
C LEU A 35 -12.21 -4.41 -1.59
N LEU A 36 -12.57 -5.18 -0.56
CA LEU A 36 -12.56 -4.72 0.82
C LEU A 36 -11.12 -4.49 1.31
N SER A 37 -10.16 -5.34 0.93
CA SER A 37 -8.74 -5.11 1.20
C SER A 37 -8.22 -3.82 0.56
N VAL A 38 -8.60 -3.55 -0.71
CA VAL A 38 -8.25 -2.29 -1.39
C VAL A 38 -8.91 -1.08 -0.72
N PHE A 39 -10.15 -1.22 -0.28
CA PHE A 39 -10.86 -0.19 0.45
C PHE A 39 -10.18 0.15 1.79
N MET A 40 -9.90 -0.85 2.62
CA MET A 40 -9.24 -0.67 3.92
C MET A 40 -7.83 -0.07 3.75
N TRP A 41 -7.06 -0.57 2.79
CA TRP A 41 -5.76 0.00 2.42
C TRP A 41 -5.89 1.47 1.99
N GLY A 42 -6.92 1.75 1.21
CA GLY A 42 -7.26 3.07 0.71
C GLY A 42 -7.57 4.10 1.78
N VAL A 43 -8.42 3.73 2.73
CA VAL A 43 -8.77 4.57 3.89
C VAL A 43 -7.53 4.83 4.73
N ASN A 44 -6.74 3.79 5.02
CA ASN A 44 -5.50 3.95 5.76
C ASN A 44 -4.52 4.88 5.04
N HIS A 45 -4.32 4.70 3.74
CA HIS A 45 -3.44 5.57 2.96
C HIS A 45 -3.93 7.04 3.00
N THR A 46 -5.20 7.27 2.71
CA THR A 46 -5.85 8.58 2.72
C THR A 46 -5.64 9.32 4.04
N ILE A 47 -5.95 8.70 5.17
CA ILE A 47 -5.85 9.35 6.48
C ILE A 47 -4.39 9.68 6.82
N ASN A 48 -3.45 8.79 6.48
CA ASN A 48 -2.03 9.05 6.69
C ASN A 48 -1.48 10.14 5.75
N GLU A 49 -1.98 10.27 4.53
CA GLU A 49 -1.61 11.40 3.65
C GLU A 49 -2.16 12.72 4.20
N LEU A 50 -3.45 12.75 4.56
CA LEU A 50 -4.11 13.95 5.06
C LEU A 50 -3.55 14.43 6.40
N SER A 51 -2.95 13.57 7.21
CA SER A 51 -2.27 14.00 8.44
C SER A 51 -1.05 14.89 8.18
N HIS A 52 -0.46 14.84 6.97
CA HIS A 52 0.63 15.73 6.57
C HIS A 52 0.14 17.01 5.89
N VAL A 53 -1.17 17.15 5.68
CA VAL A 53 -1.80 18.32 5.08
C VAL A 53 -2.36 19.21 6.19
N ASN A 54 -1.94 20.48 6.18
CA ASN A 54 -2.45 21.48 7.11
C ASN A 54 -3.97 21.62 6.97
N ILE A 55 -4.66 21.80 8.10
CA ILE A 55 -6.11 21.98 8.13
C ILE A 55 -6.41 23.39 7.59
N PRO A 56 -7.15 23.51 6.46
CA PRO A 56 -7.53 24.82 5.95
C PRO A 56 -8.60 25.46 6.85
N VAL A 57 -8.54 26.79 7.02
CA VAL A 57 -9.56 27.54 7.79
C VAL A 57 -10.93 27.46 7.12
N MET A 58 -10.97 27.44 5.79
CA MET A 58 -12.18 27.33 5.00
C MET A 58 -11.95 26.50 3.74
N LEU A 59 -13.00 25.83 3.25
CA LEU A 59 -12.98 25.11 1.98
C LEU A 59 -13.10 26.09 0.81
N LEU A 60 -12.32 25.85 -0.24
CA LEU A 60 -12.39 26.58 -1.51
C LEU A 60 -13.26 25.82 -2.52
N PRO A 61 -13.82 26.49 -3.54
CA PRO A 61 -14.61 25.82 -4.59
C PRO A 61 -13.86 24.69 -5.30
N ASP A 62 -12.53 24.78 -5.39
CA ASP A 62 -11.69 23.76 -6.00
C ASP A 62 -11.64 22.47 -5.18
N ASP A 63 -11.81 22.54 -3.86
CA ASP A 63 -11.81 21.37 -2.98
C ASP A 63 -12.99 20.43 -3.28
N PHE A 64 -14.09 20.96 -3.82
CA PHE A 64 -15.27 20.19 -4.25
C PHE A 64 -15.07 19.49 -5.61
N ARG A 65 -13.99 19.81 -6.32
CA ARG A 65 -13.60 19.17 -7.58
C ARG A 65 -12.31 18.35 -7.45
N ALA A 66 -11.60 18.50 -6.34
CA ALA A 66 -10.36 17.80 -6.05
C ALA A 66 -10.58 16.29 -5.94
N TYR A 67 -9.55 15.53 -6.32
CA TYR A 67 -9.50 14.09 -6.10
C TYR A 67 -8.06 13.63 -5.93
N SER A 68 -7.86 12.58 -5.14
CA SER A 68 -6.61 11.84 -5.08
C SER A 68 -6.78 10.50 -5.80
N LYS A 69 -5.90 10.17 -6.75
CA LYS A 69 -5.96 8.91 -7.49
C LYS A 69 -4.60 8.22 -7.46
N LEU A 70 -4.62 6.95 -7.05
CA LEU A 70 -3.42 6.14 -6.92
C LEU A 70 -3.58 4.85 -7.71
N LYS A 71 -2.49 4.41 -8.32
CA LYS A 71 -2.37 3.12 -8.99
C LYS A 71 -1.25 2.35 -8.31
N VAL A 72 -1.55 1.15 -7.84
CA VAL A 72 -0.58 0.26 -7.21
C VAL A 72 -0.33 -0.91 -8.15
N ASP A 73 0.94 -1.14 -8.48
CA ASP A 73 1.41 -2.23 -9.33
C ASP A 73 2.55 -2.96 -8.60
N ASN A 74 2.22 -4.07 -7.93
CA ASN A 74 3.16 -4.87 -7.15
C ASN A 74 3.63 -6.09 -7.94
N HIS A 75 4.94 -6.26 -8.11
CA HIS A 75 5.52 -7.45 -8.71
C HIS A 75 6.08 -8.40 -7.64
N LEU A 76 5.52 -9.62 -7.55
CA LEU A 76 5.95 -10.66 -6.59
C LEU A 76 5.98 -10.19 -5.11
N PHE A 77 5.15 -9.21 -4.76
CA PHE A 77 5.08 -8.62 -3.43
C PHE A 77 3.66 -8.68 -2.87
N ASN A 78 3.54 -9.09 -1.59
CA ASN A 78 2.30 -9.07 -0.79
C ASN A 78 1.04 -9.70 -1.44
N LYS A 79 1.22 -10.68 -2.35
CA LYS A 79 0.13 -11.28 -3.13
C LYS A 79 -0.94 -11.97 -2.29
N GLU A 80 -0.56 -12.49 -1.13
CA GLU A 80 -1.46 -13.19 -0.21
C GLU A 80 -2.42 -12.26 0.53
N ASN A 81 -2.10 -10.96 0.64
CA ASN A 81 -2.92 -10.02 1.44
C ASN A 81 -3.55 -8.90 0.61
N MET A 82 -2.99 -8.58 -0.57
CA MET A 82 -3.47 -7.47 -1.40
C MET A 82 -3.43 -7.85 -2.88
N PRO A 83 -4.38 -7.37 -3.70
CA PRO A 83 -4.30 -7.46 -5.14
C PRO A 83 -3.00 -6.83 -5.66
N SER A 84 -2.37 -7.45 -6.66
CA SER A 84 -1.13 -6.92 -7.25
C SER A 84 -1.35 -5.65 -8.07
N HIS A 85 -2.53 -5.49 -8.66
CA HIS A 85 -2.87 -4.36 -9.51
C HIS A 85 -4.22 -3.80 -9.09
N PHE A 86 -4.22 -2.58 -8.61
CA PHE A 86 -5.46 -1.90 -8.28
C PHE A 86 -5.31 -0.38 -8.41
N LYS A 87 -6.47 0.29 -8.44
CA LYS A 87 -6.55 1.74 -8.43
C LYS A 87 -7.52 2.14 -7.34
N ILE A 88 -7.21 3.23 -6.65
CA ILE A 88 -8.14 3.90 -5.77
C ILE A 88 -8.26 5.35 -6.17
N LYS A 89 -9.47 5.90 -5.99
CA LYS A 89 -9.74 7.31 -6.15
C LYS A 89 -10.59 7.80 -5.00
N GLU A 90 -10.07 8.77 -4.26
CA GLU A 90 -10.80 9.52 -3.26
C GLU A 90 -11.25 10.85 -3.85
N TYR A 91 -12.50 11.22 -3.60
CA TYR A 91 -13.08 12.48 -4.05
C TYR A 91 -13.09 13.47 -2.90
N CYS A 92 -12.79 14.74 -3.18
CA CYS A 92 -12.93 15.87 -2.26
C CYS A 92 -12.32 15.60 -0.86
N PRO A 93 -11.04 15.19 -0.78
CA PRO A 93 -10.46 14.67 0.48
C PRO A 93 -10.56 15.67 1.64
N LEU A 94 -10.31 16.97 1.38
CA LEU A 94 -10.43 18.02 2.38
C LEU A 94 -11.88 18.30 2.80
N VAL A 95 -12.82 18.17 1.86
CA VAL A 95 -14.25 18.33 2.15
C VAL A 95 -14.73 17.22 3.08
N PHE A 96 -14.39 15.96 2.79
CA PHE A 96 -14.77 14.84 3.66
C PHE A 96 -14.04 14.84 4.99
N ARG A 97 -12.80 15.34 5.06
CA ARG A 97 -12.12 15.59 6.33
C ARG A 97 -12.87 16.62 7.17
N ASN A 98 -13.25 17.76 6.57
CA ASN A 98 -14.02 18.78 7.27
C ASN A 98 -15.41 18.29 7.69
N LEU A 99 -16.05 17.43 6.89
CA LEU A 99 -17.31 16.79 7.30
C LEU A 99 -17.11 15.87 8.52
N ARG A 100 -16.07 15.04 8.55
CA ARG A 100 -15.77 14.19 9.71
C ARG A 100 -15.62 15.01 10.99
N GLU A 101 -14.84 16.09 10.92
CA GLU A 101 -14.67 17.02 12.05
C GLU A 101 -16.01 17.62 12.51
N ARG A 102 -16.86 18.09 11.59
CA ARG A 102 -18.19 18.63 11.91
C ARG A 102 -19.14 17.60 12.54
N PHE A 103 -18.98 16.33 12.20
CA PHE A 103 -19.73 15.22 12.81
C PHE A 103 -19.08 14.72 14.12
N GLY A 104 -17.99 15.33 14.58
CA GLY A 104 -17.28 14.90 15.78
C GLY A 104 -16.57 13.55 15.63
N ILE A 105 -16.18 13.19 14.40
CA ILE A 105 -15.48 11.94 14.10
C ILE A 105 -13.98 12.24 14.00
N ASP A 106 -13.20 11.65 14.90
CA ASP A 106 -11.74 11.71 14.86
C ASP A 106 -11.17 10.91 13.67
N ASP A 107 -10.14 11.44 13.01
CA ASP A 107 -9.53 10.82 11.82
C ASP A 107 -8.88 9.46 12.15
N LEU A 108 -8.30 9.28 13.34
CA LEU A 108 -7.70 8.03 13.78
C LEU A 108 -8.79 7.00 14.14
N ASP A 109 -9.84 7.43 14.83
CA ASP A 109 -10.99 6.55 15.17
C ASP A 109 -11.74 6.10 13.91
N TYR A 110 -11.91 7.00 12.94
CA TYR A 110 -12.44 6.66 11.62
C TYR A 110 -11.57 5.61 10.93
N LYS A 111 -10.25 5.82 10.91
CA LYS A 111 -9.31 4.88 10.31
C LYS A 111 -9.39 3.50 10.97
N GLU A 112 -9.35 3.41 12.29
CA GLU A 112 -9.42 2.12 13.00
C GLU A 112 -10.77 1.43 12.79
N SER A 113 -11.87 2.18 12.79
CA SER A 113 -13.23 1.64 12.58
C SER A 113 -13.46 1.11 11.17
N MET A 114 -12.80 1.70 10.16
CA MET A 114 -12.94 1.32 8.75
C MET A 114 -11.88 0.31 8.29
N THR A 115 -10.91 -0.03 9.14
CA THR A 115 -9.77 -0.91 8.79
C THR A 115 -9.47 -2.04 9.77
N ARG A 116 -10.26 -2.18 10.84
CA ARG A 116 -10.32 -3.38 11.70
C ARG A 116 -11.39 -4.35 11.23
#